data_AF-A0AAJ6A8Z4-F1
#
_entry.id   AF-A0AAJ6A8Z4-F1
#
_cell.length_a   1.000
_cell.length_b   1.000
_cell.length_c   1.000
_cell.angle_alpha   90.00
_cell.angle_beta   90.00
_cell.angle_gamma   90.00
#
_symmetry.space_group_name_H-M   'P 1'
#
loop_
_entity.id
_entity.type
_entity.pdbx_description
1 polymer ?
#
loop_
_entity_poly.entity_id
_entity_poly.type
_entity_poly.pdbx_seq_one_letter_code
_entity_poly.pdbx_strand_id
1 'polypeptide(L)'
;MFKVEADVRLHGIAGTLRNDEALMSGRVLNHVDLPKNGGSIVLYDWSDMGDSYNLVRLDLEGNILWKAAPPIKSVPDCFTEISWDGKDLIANTWSCYRIGVDLQSGATTVLEFIK
;
A
#
# COMPACT_ATOMS: atom_id res chain seq x y z
N MET A 1 32.23 -8.80 -30.75
CA MET A 1 30.84 -8.46 -30.47
C MET A 1 30.19 -9.70 -29.86
N PHE A 2 30.15 -9.78 -28.53
CA PHE A 2 29.51 -10.87 -27.81
C PHE A 2 28.46 -10.26 -26.91
N LYS A 3 27.20 -10.61 -27.20
CA LYS A 3 26.01 -10.25 -26.45
C LYS A 3 26.08 -10.98 -25.12
N VAL A 4 26.14 -10.25 -24.01
CA VAL A 4 26.04 -10.83 -22.67
C VAL A 4 24.55 -10.87 -22.34
N GLU A 5 23.92 -12.01 -22.55
CA GLU A 5 22.59 -12.31 -22.00
C GLU A 5 22.79 -12.72 -20.54
N ALA A 6 22.32 -11.88 -19.62
CA ALA A 6 22.27 -12.22 -18.20
C ALA A 6 21.11 -13.20 -17.96
N ASP A 7 21.42 -14.49 -18.06
CA ASP A 7 20.58 -15.59 -17.60
C ASP A 7 20.62 -15.62 -16.07
N VAL A 8 19.68 -14.92 -15.42
CA VAL A 8 19.43 -15.08 -13.98
C VAL A 8 18.43 -16.22 -13.82
N ARG A 9 18.96 -17.45 -13.75
CA ARG A 9 18.25 -18.60 -13.19
C ARG A 9 18.23 -18.48 -11.68
N LEU A 10 17.14 -17.94 -11.12
CA LEU A 10 16.81 -18.17 -9.72
C LEU A 10 16.05 -19.50 -9.63
N HIS A 11 16.78 -20.57 -9.31
CA HIS A 11 16.20 -21.80 -8.80
C HIS A 11 15.62 -21.55 -7.41
N GLY A 12 14.46 -22.17 -7.16
CA GLY A 12 13.59 -21.92 -6.03
C GLY A 12 14.27 -21.87 -4.67
N ILE A 13 13.96 -20.79 -3.95
CA ILE A 13 13.58 -20.84 -2.56
C ILE A 13 12.18 -20.21 -2.49
N ALA A 14 11.19 -20.95 -2.02
CA ALA A 14 9.94 -20.36 -1.54
C ALA A 14 10.26 -19.63 -0.22
N GLY A 15 11.04 -18.56 -0.32
CA GLY A 15 11.34 -17.66 0.77
C GLY A 15 10.29 -16.56 0.70
N THR A 16 9.48 -16.45 1.75
CA THR A 16 8.66 -15.28 2.03
C THR A 16 9.45 -14.02 1.68
N LEU A 17 9.08 -13.36 0.58
CA LEU A 17 9.64 -12.05 0.24
C LEU A 17 9.47 -11.18 1.47
N ARG A 18 10.53 -10.48 1.89
CA ARG A 18 10.37 -9.54 3.00
C ARG A 18 9.28 -8.55 2.58
N ASN A 19 8.35 -8.25 3.50
CA ASN A 19 7.13 -7.49 3.20
C ASN A 19 7.41 -6.07 2.64
N ASP A 20 8.65 -5.60 2.70
CA ASP A 20 9.18 -4.38 2.06
C ASP A 20 9.57 -4.58 0.58
N GLU A 21 10.12 -5.73 0.18
CA GLU A 21 10.46 -6.00 -1.23
C GLU A 21 9.22 -6.17 -2.10
N ALA A 22 8.18 -6.82 -1.56
CA ALA A 22 6.88 -6.95 -2.24
C ALA A 22 6.24 -5.59 -2.55
N LEU A 23 6.41 -4.61 -1.66
CA LEU A 23 5.94 -3.23 -1.88
C LEU A 23 6.71 -2.51 -2.99
N MET A 24 8.01 -2.77 -3.10
CA MET A 24 8.86 -2.12 -4.11
C MET A 24 8.63 -2.69 -5.52
N SER A 25 8.03 -3.88 -5.64
CA SER A 25 7.64 -4.49 -6.92
C SER A 25 6.13 -4.52 -7.19
N GLY A 26 5.30 -4.21 -6.20
CA GLY A 26 3.84 -4.32 -6.30
C GLY A 26 3.26 -3.31 -7.29
N ARG A 27 2.20 -3.71 -7.99
CA ARG A 27 1.50 -2.81 -8.91
C ARG A 27 0.84 -1.68 -8.12
N VAL A 28 1.16 -0.44 -8.49
CA VAL A 28 0.51 0.74 -7.92
C VAL A 28 -0.87 0.93 -8.57
N LEU A 29 -1.91 0.96 -7.75
CA LEU A 29 -3.28 1.30 -8.16
C LEU A 29 -3.54 2.80 -8.08
N ASN A 30 -3.01 3.46 -7.04
CA ASN A 30 -3.16 4.90 -6.86
C ASN A 30 -1.94 5.48 -6.13
N HIS A 31 -1.63 6.74 -6.42
CA HIS A 31 -0.49 7.46 -5.86
C HIS A 31 -0.86 8.93 -5.64
N VAL A 32 -0.59 9.44 -4.44
CA VAL A 32 -0.84 10.83 -4.06
C VAL A 32 0.44 11.43 -3.48
N ASP A 33 0.94 12.47 -4.13
CA ASP A 33 2.03 13.30 -3.58
C ASP A 33 1.50 14.26 -2.52
N LEU A 34 2.13 14.27 -1.35
CA LEU A 34 1.76 15.17 -0.27
C LEU A 34 2.44 16.54 -0.44
N PRO A 35 1.72 17.64 -0.13
CA PRO A 35 2.28 18.98 -0.29
C PRO A 35 3.49 19.21 0.62
N LYS A 36 4.30 20.23 0.26
CA LYS A 36 5.48 20.68 1.03
C LYS A 36 6.51 19.57 1.27
N ASN A 37 6.71 18.71 0.28
CA ASN A 37 7.62 17.57 0.35
C ASN A 37 7.25 16.62 1.52
N GLY A 38 5.95 16.35 1.69
CA GLY A 38 5.44 15.50 2.78
C GLY A 38 5.64 14.00 2.58
N GLY A 39 6.29 13.60 1.48
CA GLY A 39 6.34 12.23 0.97
C GLY A 39 5.13 11.92 0.10
N SER A 40 4.71 10.66 0.09
CA SER A 40 3.56 10.22 -0.70
C SER A 40 2.73 9.16 0.00
N ILE A 41 1.51 8.96 -0.50
CA ILE A 41 0.63 7.86 -0.14
C ILE A 41 0.47 6.99 -1.38
N VAL A 42 0.72 5.70 -1.21
CA VAL A 42 0.64 4.71 -2.28
C VAL A 42 -0.40 3.65 -1.91
N LEU A 43 -1.30 3.37 -2.84
CA LEU A 43 -2.18 2.22 -2.81
C LEU A 43 -1.68 1.19 -3.81
N TYR A 44 -1.31 0.02 -3.31
CA TYR A 44 -0.87 -1.12 -4.11
C TYR A 44 -2.03 -2.09 -4.38
N ASP A 45 -1.88 -2.88 -5.44
CA ASP A 45 -2.75 -4.03 -5.70
C ASP A 45 -2.54 -5.07 -4.61
N TRP A 46 -3.60 -5.41 -3.89
CA TRP A 46 -3.57 -6.38 -2.79
C TRP A 46 -3.00 -7.74 -3.23
N SER A 47 -3.20 -8.13 -4.49
CA SER A 47 -2.75 -9.42 -5.02
C SER A 47 -1.21 -9.58 -4.98
N ASP A 48 -0.49 -8.46 -5.02
CA ASP A 48 0.97 -8.42 -4.99
C ASP A 48 1.54 -8.31 -3.56
N MET A 49 0.68 -8.15 -2.56
CA MET A 49 1.07 -7.77 -1.20
C MET A 49 1.25 -8.95 -0.23
N GLY A 50 0.84 -10.16 -0.62
CA GLY A 50 0.84 -11.32 0.26
C GLY A 50 0.03 -11.06 1.54
N ASP A 51 0.69 -11.18 2.70
CA ASP A 51 0.07 -10.96 4.02
C ASP A 51 0.22 -9.50 4.54
N SER A 52 0.75 -8.58 3.71
CA SER A 52 0.96 -7.18 4.08
C SER A 52 -0.23 -6.30 3.71
N TYR A 53 -0.37 -5.17 4.40
CA TYR A 53 -1.36 -4.16 4.03
C TYR A 53 -0.95 -3.34 2.81
N ASN A 54 -1.92 -3.03 1.95
CA ASN A 54 -1.71 -2.45 0.62
C ASN A 54 -1.80 -0.92 0.56
N LEU A 55 -2.08 -0.23 1.67
CA LEU A 55 -2.06 1.23 1.76
C LEU A 55 -0.88 1.69 2.61
N VAL A 56 0.00 2.48 2.01
CA VAL A 56 1.30 2.82 2.59
C VAL A 56 1.57 4.30 2.48
N ARG A 57 2.23 4.85 3.50
CA ARG A 57 2.85 6.18 3.42
C ARG A 57 4.36 6.05 3.31
N LEU A 58 4.92 6.79 2.37
CA LEU A 58 6.36 6.90 2.14
C LEU A 58 6.84 8.31 2.51
N ASP A 59 8.10 8.42 2.92
CA ASP A 59 8.81 9.71 2.95
C ASP A 59 9.34 10.09 1.55
N LEU A 60 10.13 11.17 1.47
CA LEU A 60 10.70 11.65 0.21
C LEU A 60 11.78 10.74 -0.39
N GLU A 61 12.37 9.89 0.43
CA GLU A 61 13.40 8.94 0.04
C GLU A 61 12.78 7.58 -0.33
N GLY A 62 11.46 7.44 -0.21
CA GLY A 62 10.72 6.21 -0.47
C GLY A 62 10.71 5.25 0.72
N ASN A 63 11.14 5.66 1.91
CA ASN A 63 11.06 4.81 3.10
C ASN A 63 9.63 4.75 3.62
N ILE A 64 9.22 3.56 4.05
CA ILE A 64 7.90 3.33 4.61
C ILE A 64 7.80 3.97 6.00
N LEU A 65 6.91 4.96 6.13
CA LEU A 65 6.57 5.58 7.41
C LEU A 65 5.52 4.76 8.15
N TRP A 66 4.50 4.28 7.44
CA TRP A 66 3.48 3.38 7.98
C TRP A 66 2.76 2.58 6.90
N LYS A 67 2.09 1.50 7.32
CA LYS A 67 1.12 0.74 6.52
C LYS A 67 -0.22 0.72 7.25
N ALA A 68 -1.29 1.19 6.61
CA ALA A 68 -2.61 1.24 7.23
C ALA A 68 -3.24 -0.15 7.23
N ALA A 69 -3.83 -0.58 8.34
CA ALA A 69 -4.59 -1.82 8.43
C ALA A 69 -6.08 -1.53 8.19
N PRO A 70 -6.83 -2.36 7.46
CA PRO A 70 -8.28 -2.24 7.41
C PRO A 70 -8.88 -2.44 8.83
N PRO A 71 -10.03 -1.83 9.12
CA PRO A 71 -10.62 -1.83 10.47
C PRO A 71 -11.07 -3.22 10.93
N ILE A 72 -11.47 -4.09 9.99
CA ILE A 72 -11.93 -5.44 10.29
C ILE A 72 -10.79 -6.41 10.01
N LYS A 73 -10.28 -7.02 11.08
CA LYS A 73 -9.19 -8.01 11.01
C LYS A 73 -9.67 -9.46 10.95
N SER A 74 -10.97 -9.70 11.14
CA SER A 74 -11.56 -11.05 11.21
C SER A 74 -11.87 -11.66 9.84
N VAL A 75 -11.81 -10.86 8.77
CA VAL A 75 -11.92 -11.31 7.37
C VAL A 75 -10.79 -10.69 6.56
N PRO A 76 -10.29 -11.36 5.51
CA PRO A 76 -9.41 -10.73 4.55
C PRO A 76 -10.11 -9.51 3.95
N ASP A 77 -9.58 -8.32 4.23
CA ASP A 77 -10.06 -7.04 3.70
C ASP A 77 -8.86 -6.25 3.19
N CYS A 78 -9.10 -5.37 2.23
CA CYS A 78 -8.05 -4.56 1.63
C CYS A 78 -8.60 -3.21 1.20
N PHE A 79 -7.72 -2.22 1.03
CA PHE A 79 -8.10 -0.94 0.47
C PHE A 79 -8.24 -1.06 -1.04
N THR A 80 -9.30 -0.49 -1.60
CA THR A 80 -9.61 -0.56 -3.03
C THR A 80 -9.48 0.80 -3.70
N GLU A 81 -9.60 1.88 -2.94
CA GLU A 81 -9.53 3.25 -3.43
C GLU A 81 -9.05 4.18 -2.31
N ILE A 82 -8.37 5.26 -2.70
CA ILE A 82 -7.98 6.36 -1.82
C ILE A 82 -8.34 7.70 -2.43
N SER A 83 -8.65 8.67 -1.58
CA SER A 83 -8.91 10.06 -1.93
C SER A 83 -8.28 11.00 -0.90
N TRP A 84 -7.59 12.03 -1.38
CA TRP A 84 -6.92 13.04 -0.58
C TRP A 84 -7.35 14.42 -1.05
N ASP A 85 -7.83 15.26 -0.13
CA ASP A 85 -8.31 16.62 -0.44
C ASP A 85 -7.33 17.73 0.00
N GLY A 86 -6.14 17.36 0.46
CA GLY A 86 -5.16 18.28 1.04
C GLY A 86 -5.15 18.30 2.57
N LYS A 87 -6.14 17.69 3.21
CA LYS A 87 -6.28 17.65 4.67
C LYS A 87 -6.64 16.26 5.18
N ASP A 88 -7.64 15.63 4.59
CA ASP A 88 -8.24 14.38 5.05
C ASP A 88 -7.94 13.26 4.05
N LEU A 89 -7.43 12.13 4.54
CA LEU A 89 -7.20 10.92 3.76
C LEU A 89 -8.38 9.97 3.96
N ILE A 90 -9.11 9.72 2.89
CA ILE A 90 -10.23 8.79 2.87
C ILE A 90 -9.83 7.57 2.04
N ALA A 91 -10.21 6.38 2.50
CA ALA A 91 -10.03 5.15 1.77
C ALA A 91 -11.31 4.31 1.79
N ASN A 92 -11.53 3.53 0.73
CA ASN A 92 -12.60 2.54 0.68
C ASN A 92 -12.00 1.15 0.83
N THR A 93 -12.73 0.24 1.48
CA THR A 93 -12.34 -1.17 1.58
C THR A 93 -13.21 -2.07 0.71
N TRP A 94 -12.70 -3.26 0.38
CA TRP A 94 -13.45 -4.27 -0.36
C TRP A 94 -14.74 -4.66 0.38
N SER A 95 -14.71 -4.64 1.71
CA SER A 95 -15.86 -4.89 2.57
C SER A 95 -16.86 -3.71 2.65
N CYS A 96 -16.80 -2.76 1.71
CA CYS A 96 -17.71 -1.61 1.59
C CYS A 96 -17.67 -0.64 2.78
N TYR A 97 -16.54 -0.50 3.46
CA TYR A 97 -16.36 0.53 4.47
C TYR A 97 -15.66 1.75 3.89
N ARG A 98 -16.15 2.94 4.26
CA ARG A 98 -15.48 4.20 4.05
C ARG A 98 -14.70 4.56 5.31
N ILE A 99 -13.40 4.76 5.14
CA ILE A 99 -12.41 4.84 6.22
C ILE A 99 -11.71 6.19 6.17
N GLY A 100 -11.61 6.85 7.33
CA GLY A 100 -10.67 7.93 7.54
C GLY A 100 -9.33 7.36 8.00
N VAL A 101 -8.24 7.82 7.41
CA VAL A 101 -6.88 7.38 7.74
C VAL A 101 -6.11 8.58 8.31
N ASP A 102 -5.62 8.46 9.53
CA ASP A 102 -4.77 9.49 10.13
C ASP A 102 -3.44 9.55 9.38
N LEU A 103 -3.11 10.74 8.86
CA LEU A 103 -1.93 10.92 8.02
C LEU A 103 -0.63 10.64 8.78
N GLN A 104 -0.55 10.96 10.07
CA GLN A 104 0.69 10.82 10.83
C GLN A 104 0.99 9.36 11.21
N SER A 105 -0.03 8.62 11.64
CA SER A 105 0.12 7.29 12.21
C SER A 105 -0.34 6.15 11.31
N GLY A 106 -1.16 6.42 10.29
CA GLY A 106 -1.83 5.39 9.49
C GLY A 106 -3.00 4.73 10.22
N ALA A 107 -3.40 5.24 11.39
CA ALA A 107 -4.53 4.70 12.15
C ALA A 107 -5.84 4.91 11.39
N THR A 108 -6.68 3.87 11.35
CA THR A 108 -7.93 3.88 10.60
C THR A 108 -9.14 4.06 11.49
N THR A 109 -10.08 4.89 11.06
CA THR A 109 -11.38 5.09 11.71
C THR A 109 -12.49 4.81 10.70
N VAL A 110 -13.44 3.94 11.06
CA VAL A 110 -14.63 3.71 10.23
C VAL A 110 -15.51 4.95 10.27
N LEU A 111 -15.79 5.53 9.10
CA LEU A 111 -16.70 6.67 8.97
C LEU A 111 -18.10 6.19 8.63
N GLU A 112 -18.22 5.25 7.69
CA GLU A 112 -19.50 4.82 7.15
C GLU A 112 -19.41 3.43 6.51
N PHE A 113 -20.52 2.69 6.49
CA PHE A 113 -20.70 1.52 5.65
C PHE A 113 -21.55 1.91 4.44
N ILE A 114 -21.00 1.76 3.22
CA ILE A 114 -21.51 2.39 1.99
C ILE A 114 -22.14 1.39 1.01
N LYS A 115 -22.77 0.34 1.54
CA LYS A 115 -23.41 -0.72 0.74
C LYS A 115 -24.91 -0.48 0.53
#